data_AF-A0A842M586-F1
#
_entry.id   AF-A0A842M586-F1
#
_cell.length_a   1.000
_cell.length_b   1.000
_cell.length_c   1.000
_cell.angle_alpha   90.00
_cell.angle_beta   90.00
_cell.angle_gamma   90.00
#
_symmetry.space_group_name_H-M   'P 1'
#
loop_
_entity.id
_entity.type
_entity.pdbx_description
1 polymer ?
#
loop_
_entity_poly.entity_id
_entity_poly.type
_entity_poly.pdbx_seq_one_letter_code
_entity_poly.pdbx_strand_id
1 'polypeptide(L)'
;MTNFETDNECEGSDGLQAAAGSSTINNTEIEDAAVRLDKFIKTNNRLPSYVTVSGEQLNPAEFLRLMTAYLTGKTLEPTSVKLPSKSTGTSLKGSITRTDYIELAGRVYNFIESNSRAPNFARFNNQQIKFESLVWLFARVITFKVANDRLPNYVNLGNLNNIMSFSDNSSTSSDNSETGRIGEGGDNSNGTVNNSGISVSDILSAAKKLKDFIQTNKRLPSYVTVSNQSLTVAQFFELMLNVIVQVDSDQRSLLTPKAVGGALSPSGSATGQIRKSEYIQMTNKVLDFIKAYGRVPNYATTSIGRVSYPNLVYAMSRILTFYSDNNRLPNYVTIKDVNGLSQYLVATANCQVNDPSIQKLAAQLTAGLTSEWDKAKAVFNWVRDSISYSFYYNTRYGAVGTLQRRTGNCCDHAHLVVALARAAGLPARYMHGICTFSSGTYGHVWAQIYINGAWYNADATSSRNSLGVINSWNTKTAKILGTYASLPF
;
A
#
# COMPACT_ATOMS: atom_id res chain seq x y z
N MET A 1 -14.46 0.40 34.00
CA MET A 1 -13.29 -0.45 34.32
C MET A 1 -12.52 -0.67 33.04
N THR A 2 -11.31 -0.15 33.06
CA THR A 2 -10.29 -0.05 32.02
C THR A 2 -9.66 -1.41 31.74
N ASN A 3 -9.22 -1.62 30.50
CA ASN A 3 -8.07 -2.47 30.16
C ASN A 3 -7.57 -2.07 28.76
N PHE A 4 -6.58 -1.19 28.73
CA PHE A 4 -5.58 -1.13 27.66
C PHE A 4 -4.29 -1.64 28.30
N GLU A 5 -3.70 -2.69 27.75
CA GLU A 5 -2.43 -3.25 28.24
C GLU A 5 -1.30 -2.24 28.10
N THR A 6 -0.58 -2.04 29.21
CA THR A 6 0.71 -1.37 29.31
C THR A 6 1.64 -2.33 30.05
N ASP A 7 2.71 -2.78 29.42
CA ASP A 7 3.72 -3.61 30.08
C ASP A 7 4.91 -2.73 30.48
N ASN A 8 5.19 -2.66 31.79
CA ASN A 8 6.53 -2.42 32.27
C ASN A 8 6.81 -3.07 33.66
N GLU A 9 7.95 -3.77 33.70
CA GLU A 9 8.92 -4.03 34.80
C GLU A 9 8.75 -5.15 35.84
N CYS A 10 9.74 -6.07 35.81
CA CYS A 10 10.60 -6.36 36.97
C CYS A 10 12.06 -6.65 36.51
N GLU A 11 13.01 -6.06 37.23
CA GLU A 11 14.42 -5.81 36.90
C GLU A 11 15.40 -6.98 37.13
N GLY A 12 16.61 -6.85 36.55
CA GLY A 12 17.81 -7.60 36.91
C GLY A 12 19.06 -7.22 36.08
N SER A 13 19.66 -6.07 36.39
CA SER A 13 21.06 -5.62 36.21
C SER A 13 21.84 -5.96 34.91
N ASP A 14 22.13 -4.95 34.09
CA ASP A 14 23.48 -4.36 34.00
C ASP A 14 23.49 -3.15 33.04
N GLY A 15 24.16 -2.09 33.48
CA GLY A 15 24.10 -0.77 32.85
C GLY A 15 24.79 -0.70 31.49
N LEU A 16 24.04 -0.27 30.48
CA LEU A 16 24.55 0.50 29.35
C LEU A 16 23.51 1.55 28.99
N GLN A 17 23.93 2.80 29.12
CA GLN A 17 23.14 4.02 28.93
C GLN A 17 22.65 4.10 27.47
N ALA A 18 21.35 3.83 27.26
CA ALA A 18 20.73 3.93 25.94
C ALA A 18 20.45 5.41 25.61
N ALA A 19 21.31 5.99 24.77
CA ALA A 19 20.99 7.21 24.04
C ALA A 19 19.95 6.91 22.95
N ALA A 20 18.94 7.76 22.81
CA ALA A 20 17.98 7.73 21.72
C ALA A 20 18.72 7.81 20.37
N GLY A 21 18.76 6.68 19.64
CA GLY A 21 19.49 6.54 18.38
C GLY A 21 18.61 6.84 17.16
N SER A 22 19.11 7.70 16.28
CA SER A 22 18.64 7.96 14.91
C SER A 22 18.26 6.66 14.18
N SER A 23 17.11 6.63 13.51
CA SER A 23 16.72 5.53 12.63
C SER A 23 17.60 5.53 11.37
N THR A 24 18.73 4.83 11.41
CA THR A 24 19.63 4.69 10.27
C THR A 24 18.95 3.88 9.16
N ILE A 25 18.54 4.55 8.07
CA ILE A 25 17.97 3.90 6.88
C ILE A 25 19.03 2.99 6.25
N ASN A 26 18.69 1.72 6.02
CA ASN A 26 19.62 0.76 5.42
C ASN A 26 19.48 0.65 3.89
N ASN A 27 20.54 0.16 3.22
CA ASN A 27 20.60 0.01 1.77
C ASN A 27 19.48 -0.88 1.19
N THR A 28 19.09 -1.93 1.91
CA THR A 28 18.08 -2.89 1.46
C THR A 28 16.68 -2.27 1.43
N GLU A 29 16.37 -1.36 2.36
CA GLU A 29 15.10 -0.64 2.41
C GLU A 29 14.96 0.37 1.27
N ILE A 30 16.07 1.04 0.90
CA ILE A 30 16.11 1.92 -0.28
C ILE A 30 15.94 1.10 -1.57
N GLU A 31 16.61 -0.05 -1.66
CA GLU A 31 16.50 -0.98 -2.78
C GLU A 31 15.06 -1.46 -3.01
N ASP A 32 14.41 -1.95 -1.95
CA ASP A 32 13.03 -2.43 -1.95
C ASP A 32 12.03 -1.30 -2.28
N ALA A 33 12.23 -0.11 -1.72
CA ALA A 33 11.43 1.07 -2.04
C ALA A 33 11.57 1.51 -3.51
N ALA A 34 12.78 1.43 -4.07
CA ALA A 34 13.03 1.76 -5.48
C ALA A 34 12.33 0.78 -6.43
N VAL A 35 12.32 -0.52 -6.10
CA VAL A 35 11.60 -1.56 -6.84
C VAL A 35 10.09 -1.29 -6.85
N ARG A 36 9.52 -0.94 -5.68
CA ARG A 36 8.10 -0.55 -5.59
C ARG A 36 7.79 0.71 -6.41
N LEU A 37 8.65 1.72 -6.34
CA LEU A 37 8.48 2.98 -7.05
C LEU A 37 8.51 2.78 -8.56
N ASP A 38 9.47 2.02 -9.09
CA ASP A 38 9.55 1.72 -10.53
C ASP A 38 8.29 0.96 -11.01
N LYS A 39 7.82 -0.03 -10.24
CA LYS A 39 6.57 -0.75 -10.55
C LYS A 39 5.35 0.19 -10.55
N PHE A 40 5.28 1.11 -9.59
CA PHE A 40 4.21 2.10 -9.50
C PHE A 40 4.21 3.01 -10.72
N ILE A 41 5.36 3.59 -11.07
CA ILE A 41 5.48 4.54 -12.18
C ILE A 41 5.14 3.86 -13.51
N LYS A 42 5.64 2.63 -13.76
CA LYS A 42 5.29 1.85 -14.96
C LYS A 42 3.80 1.59 -15.11
N THR A 43 3.07 1.50 -13.99
CA THR A 43 1.63 1.20 -13.99
C THR A 43 0.79 2.47 -14.13
N ASN A 44 1.25 3.59 -13.55
CA ASN A 44 0.43 4.80 -13.37
C ASN A 44 0.91 6.01 -14.19
N ASN A 45 2.07 5.94 -14.85
CA ASN A 45 2.69 7.04 -15.59
C ASN A 45 2.83 8.34 -14.79
N ARG A 46 2.94 8.28 -13.47
CA ARG A 46 3.14 9.44 -12.57
C ARG A 46 3.90 9.03 -11.32
N LEU A 47 4.44 10.01 -10.59
CA LEU A 47 4.98 9.77 -9.25
C LEU A 47 3.86 9.54 -8.21
N PRO A 48 4.11 8.71 -7.18
CA PRO A 48 3.26 8.67 -6.01
C PRO A 48 3.47 9.95 -5.17
N SER A 49 2.53 10.26 -4.27
CA SER A 49 2.65 11.41 -3.36
C SER A 49 3.71 11.19 -2.28
N TYR A 50 4.04 9.93 -1.97
CA TYR A 50 5.11 9.53 -1.06
C TYR A 50 5.61 8.12 -1.42
N VAL A 51 6.77 7.76 -0.88
CA VAL A 51 7.43 6.46 -0.96
C VAL A 51 7.71 6.00 0.46
N THR A 52 7.28 4.80 0.82
CA THR A 52 7.58 4.25 2.15
C THR A 52 8.97 3.64 2.17
N VAL A 53 9.82 4.07 3.10
CA VAL A 53 11.18 3.55 3.35
C VAL A 53 11.33 3.36 4.86
N SER A 54 11.75 2.17 5.30
CA SER A 54 11.93 1.87 6.75
C SER A 54 10.70 2.15 7.62
N GLY A 55 9.50 2.10 7.03
CA GLY A 55 8.23 2.44 7.70
C GLY A 55 7.85 3.93 7.66
N GLU A 56 8.75 4.83 7.23
CA GLU A 56 8.51 6.26 7.10
C GLU A 56 7.97 6.63 5.71
N GLN A 57 7.08 7.63 5.65
CA GLN A 57 6.57 8.16 4.39
C GLN A 57 7.43 9.34 3.92
N LEU A 58 8.24 9.10 2.91
CA LEU A 58 9.09 10.13 2.31
C LEU A 58 8.43 10.70 1.06
N ASN A 59 8.45 12.00 0.89
CA ASN A 59 8.03 12.59 -0.38
C ASN A 59 9.01 12.20 -1.51
N PRO A 60 8.61 12.32 -2.79
CA PRO A 60 9.49 11.90 -3.89
C PRO A 60 10.84 12.62 -3.97
N ALA A 61 10.96 13.83 -3.44
CA ALA A 61 12.22 14.57 -3.36
C ALA A 61 13.14 14.05 -2.26
N GLU A 62 12.58 13.69 -1.11
CA GLU A 62 13.32 13.01 -0.02
C GLU A 62 13.83 11.65 -0.50
N PHE A 63 12.99 10.90 -1.21
CA PHE A 63 13.43 9.62 -1.77
C PHE A 63 14.43 9.79 -2.92
N LEU A 64 14.32 10.83 -3.75
CA LEU A 64 15.34 11.18 -4.75
C LEU A 64 16.71 11.40 -4.10
N ARG A 65 16.76 12.09 -2.96
CA ARG A 65 17.98 12.27 -2.17
C ARG A 65 18.55 10.93 -1.73
N LEU A 66 17.75 10.06 -1.12
CA LEU A 66 18.23 8.74 -0.66
C LEU A 66 18.74 7.87 -1.82
N MET A 67 18.04 7.85 -2.95
CA MET A 67 18.50 7.09 -4.12
C MET A 67 19.83 7.62 -4.66
N THR A 68 20.01 8.94 -4.70
CA THR A 68 21.27 9.55 -5.17
C THR A 68 22.41 9.39 -4.16
N ALA A 69 22.10 9.41 -2.86
CA ALA A 69 23.05 9.09 -1.79
C ALA A 69 23.54 7.65 -1.89
N TYR A 70 22.60 6.71 -2.02
CA TYR A 70 22.85 5.28 -2.21
C TYR A 70 23.76 5.02 -3.41
N LEU A 71 23.48 5.63 -4.57
CA LEU A 71 24.27 5.44 -5.79
C LEU A 71 25.67 6.04 -5.70
N THR A 72 25.92 6.97 -4.77
CA THR A 72 27.19 7.68 -4.63
C THR A 72 27.95 7.36 -3.34
N GLY A 73 27.45 6.43 -2.52
CA GLY A 73 28.05 6.05 -1.26
C GLY A 73 28.06 7.17 -0.21
N LYS A 74 27.05 8.04 -0.23
CA LYS A 74 26.91 9.18 0.70
C LYS A 74 25.90 8.87 1.81
N THR A 75 25.75 9.82 2.74
CA THR A 75 24.91 9.72 3.94
C THR A 75 23.45 9.39 3.63
N LEU A 76 22.90 8.41 4.34
CA LEU A 76 21.54 7.87 4.13
C LEU A 76 20.52 8.35 5.16
N GLU A 77 20.90 9.25 6.07
CA GLU A 77 20.00 9.75 7.10
C GLU A 77 18.79 10.47 6.47
N PRO A 78 17.56 10.23 6.96
CA PRO A 78 16.39 10.96 6.50
C PRO A 78 16.58 12.46 6.73
N THR A 79 16.26 13.26 5.72
CA THR A 79 16.37 14.73 5.78
C THR A 79 15.18 15.29 5.05
N SER A 80 14.55 16.33 5.59
CA SER A 80 13.42 16.96 4.93
C SER A 80 13.87 17.67 3.65
N VAL A 81 13.30 17.30 2.52
CA VAL A 81 13.60 17.87 1.21
C VAL A 81 12.33 18.39 0.58
N LYS A 82 12.31 19.67 0.21
CA LYS A 82 11.17 20.28 -0.49
C LYS A 82 11.09 19.77 -1.93
N LEU A 83 9.86 19.67 -2.44
CA LEU A 83 9.59 19.42 -3.86
C LEU A 83 10.15 20.57 -4.73
N PRO A 84 10.42 20.33 -6.03
CA PRO A 84 10.85 21.38 -6.95
C PRO A 84 9.75 22.44 -7.10
N SER A 85 10.14 23.70 -7.29
CA SER A 85 9.17 24.79 -7.47
C SER A 85 8.43 24.75 -8.81
N LYS A 86 9.06 24.16 -9.83
CA LYS A 86 8.44 23.91 -11.13
C LYS A 86 9.25 22.85 -11.88
N SER A 87 8.68 21.65 -12.05
CA SER A 87 9.34 20.63 -12.85
C SER A 87 9.28 21.00 -14.34
N THR A 88 10.43 21.13 -14.98
CA THR A 88 10.55 21.50 -16.40
C THR A 88 11.57 20.60 -17.08
N GLY A 89 11.41 20.25 -18.35
CA GLY A 89 12.43 19.47 -19.05
C GLY A 89 12.25 19.42 -20.55
N THR A 90 13.25 18.86 -21.23
CA THR A 90 13.24 18.60 -22.67
C THR A 90 12.79 17.16 -22.94
N SER A 91 12.33 16.87 -24.15
CA SER A 91 12.13 15.48 -24.60
C SER A 91 13.47 14.73 -24.65
N LEU A 92 13.57 13.65 -23.87
CA LEU A 92 14.78 12.88 -23.70
C LEU A 92 14.99 11.87 -24.82
N LYS A 93 16.23 11.78 -25.32
CA LYS A 93 16.66 10.89 -26.41
C LYS A 93 17.96 10.19 -26.03
N GLY A 94 18.19 9.03 -26.64
CA GLY A 94 19.39 8.23 -26.45
C GLY A 94 19.45 7.51 -25.11
N SER A 95 20.66 7.25 -24.64
CA SER A 95 20.94 6.55 -23.39
C SER A 95 21.94 7.31 -22.54
N ILE A 96 21.91 7.07 -21.23
CA ILE A 96 22.90 7.55 -20.27
C ILE A 96 23.75 6.37 -19.80
N THR A 97 25.09 6.51 -19.80
CA THR A 97 26.00 5.41 -19.41
C THR A 97 26.12 5.30 -17.89
N ARG A 98 26.72 4.21 -17.40
CA ARG A 98 27.02 4.02 -15.97
C ARG A 98 27.76 5.19 -15.35
N THR A 99 28.85 5.61 -15.99
CA THR A 99 29.64 6.75 -15.51
C THR A 99 28.76 8.00 -15.41
N ASP A 100 28.02 8.29 -16.47
CA ASP A 100 27.21 9.51 -16.56
C ASP A 100 26.07 9.58 -15.55
N TYR A 101 25.33 8.48 -15.33
CA TYR A 101 24.21 8.53 -14.37
C TYR A 101 24.70 8.53 -12.92
N ILE A 102 25.89 7.99 -12.63
CA ILE A 102 26.51 8.10 -11.30
C ILE A 102 26.99 9.53 -11.05
N GLU A 103 27.62 10.17 -12.03
CA GLU A 103 27.98 11.59 -11.96
C GLU A 103 26.74 12.49 -11.82
N LEU A 104 25.68 12.19 -12.59
CA LEU A 104 24.39 12.87 -12.46
C LEU A 104 23.79 12.70 -11.07
N ALA A 105 23.82 11.50 -10.49
CA ALA A 105 23.37 11.24 -9.13
C ALA A 105 24.17 12.10 -8.12
N GLY A 106 25.49 12.19 -8.29
CA GLY A 106 26.35 13.03 -7.45
C GLY A 106 26.00 14.51 -7.52
N ARG A 107 25.75 15.04 -8.72
CA ARG A 107 25.32 16.44 -8.92
C ARG A 107 23.95 16.72 -8.32
N VAL A 108 22.98 15.80 -8.51
CA VAL A 108 21.63 15.93 -7.94
C VAL A 108 21.68 15.88 -6.42
N TYR A 109 22.44 14.95 -5.83
CA TYR A 109 22.64 14.87 -4.38
C TYR A 109 23.21 16.19 -3.85
N ASN A 110 24.32 16.68 -4.42
CA ASN A 110 24.97 17.91 -3.96
C ASN A 110 24.03 19.12 -4.07
N PHE A 111 23.23 19.20 -5.14
CA PHE A 111 22.22 20.25 -5.27
C PHE A 111 21.20 20.19 -4.12
N ILE A 112 20.69 19.00 -3.80
CA ILE A 112 19.71 18.82 -2.71
C ILE A 112 20.31 19.24 -1.38
N GLU A 113 21.54 18.82 -1.07
CA GLU A 113 22.21 19.21 0.19
C GLU A 113 22.38 20.73 0.31
N SER A 114 22.75 21.41 -0.78
CA SER A 114 22.96 22.86 -0.75
C SER A 114 21.67 23.68 -0.73
N ASN A 115 20.54 23.11 -1.17
CA ASN A 115 19.31 23.89 -1.40
C ASN A 115 18.10 23.40 -0.58
N SER A 116 18.21 22.27 0.13
CA SER A 116 17.09 21.63 0.87
C SER A 116 15.83 21.42 0.01
N ARG A 117 16.01 21.28 -1.31
CA ARG A 117 14.94 21.04 -2.29
C ARG A 117 15.44 20.22 -3.47
N ALA A 118 14.54 19.45 -4.10
CA ALA A 118 14.85 18.79 -5.35
C ALA A 118 15.00 19.80 -6.51
N PRO A 119 15.86 19.49 -7.51
CA PRO A 119 16.02 20.36 -8.67
C PRO A 119 14.79 20.28 -9.58
N ASN A 120 14.43 21.41 -10.19
CA ASN A 120 13.43 21.49 -11.26
C ASN A 120 13.81 20.58 -12.45
N PHE A 121 15.11 20.49 -12.74
CA PHE A 121 15.73 19.60 -13.72
C PHE A 121 17.22 19.42 -13.45
N ALA A 122 17.81 18.39 -14.04
CA ALA A 122 19.27 18.25 -14.15
C ALA A 122 19.70 18.11 -15.61
N ARG A 123 20.86 18.68 -15.96
CA ARG A 123 21.37 18.68 -17.34
C ARG A 123 22.22 17.46 -17.64
N PHE A 124 21.98 16.84 -18.79
CA PHE A 124 22.80 15.77 -19.38
C PHE A 124 22.80 15.89 -20.90
N ASN A 125 23.97 15.98 -21.55
CA ASN A 125 24.13 16.07 -23.01
C ASN A 125 23.14 17.05 -23.70
N ASN A 126 23.14 18.32 -23.26
CA ASN A 126 22.25 19.39 -23.72
C ASN A 126 20.74 19.16 -23.50
N GLN A 127 20.36 18.11 -22.77
CA GLN A 127 18.98 17.81 -22.39
C GLN A 127 18.73 18.17 -20.93
N GLN A 128 17.51 18.58 -20.61
CA GLN A 128 17.03 18.82 -19.24
C GLN A 128 16.16 17.66 -18.81
N ILE A 129 16.66 16.83 -17.91
CA ILE A 129 15.91 15.74 -17.29
C ILE A 129 15.10 16.35 -16.15
N LYS A 130 13.77 16.43 -16.33
CA LYS A 130 12.84 16.96 -15.33
C LYS A 130 12.82 16.10 -14.06
N PHE A 131 12.32 16.66 -12.96
CA PHE A 131 12.29 16.02 -11.65
C PHE A 131 11.72 14.60 -11.66
N GLU A 132 10.56 14.37 -12.27
CA GLU A 132 9.92 13.06 -12.25
C GLU A 132 10.71 12.02 -13.04
N SER A 133 11.33 12.46 -14.14
CA SER A 133 12.23 11.63 -14.94
C SER A 133 13.51 11.30 -14.17
N LEU A 134 14.02 12.18 -13.30
CA LEU A 134 15.16 11.87 -12.41
C LEU A 134 14.79 10.82 -11.36
N VAL A 135 13.65 11.01 -10.69
CA VAL A 135 13.14 10.06 -9.71
C VAL A 135 12.98 8.68 -10.36
N TRP A 136 12.38 8.60 -11.54
CA TRP A 136 12.21 7.34 -12.24
C TRP A 136 13.53 6.75 -12.77
N LEU A 137 14.44 7.57 -13.27
CA LEU A 137 15.77 7.13 -13.73
C LEU A 137 16.50 6.37 -12.62
N PHE A 138 16.63 6.96 -11.43
CA PHE A 138 17.38 6.34 -10.34
C PHE A 138 16.63 5.14 -9.74
N ALA A 139 15.30 5.19 -9.65
CA ALA A 139 14.50 4.03 -9.24
C ALA A 139 14.75 2.82 -10.17
N ARG A 140 14.84 3.05 -11.49
CA ARG A 140 15.15 2.01 -12.47
C ARG A 140 16.58 1.47 -12.37
N VAL A 141 17.56 2.33 -12.12
CA VAL A 141 18.96 1.94 -11.91
C VAL A 141 19.07 1.00 -10.71
N ILE A 142 18.46 1.37 -9.58
CA ILE A 142 18.46 0.57 -8.35
C ILE A 142 17.66 -0.72 -8.54
N THR A 143 16.48 -0.66 -9.18
CA THR A 143 15.68 -1.85 -9.52
C THR A 143 16.47 -2.85 -10.39
N PHE A 144 17.24 -2.35 -11.36
CA PHE A 144 18.11 -3.20 -12.17
C PHE A 144 19.19 -3.86 -11.32
N LYS A 145 19.82 -3.10 -10.40
CA LYS A 145 20.83 -3.64 -9.48
C LYS A 145 20.25 -4.76 -8.63
N VAL A 146 19.09 -4.56 -8.01
CA VAL A 146 18.42 -5.59 -7.19
C VAL A 146 18.17 -6.87 -7.98
N ALA A 147 17.83 -6.75 -9.27
CA ALA A 147 17.53 -7.91 -10.11
C ALA A 147 18.77 -8.62 -10.71
N ASN A 148 19.94 -7.97 -10.72
CA ASN A 148 21.12 -8.47 -11.45
C ASN A 148 22.43 -8.44 -10.64
N ASP A 149 22.34 -8.06 -9.36
CA ASP A 149 23.47 -7.82 -8.45
C ASP A 149 24.58 -6.91 -9.01
N ARG A 150 24.23 -6.06 -10.00
CA ARG A 150 25.13 -5.08 -10.63
C ARG A 150 24.37 -3.91 -11.19
N LEU A 151 25.00 -2.74 -11.21
CA LEU A 151 24.44 -1.55 -11.86
C LEU A 151 24.37 -1.73 -13.39
N PRO A 152 23.37 -1.14 -14.08
CA PRO A 152 23.24 -1.25 -15.53
C PRO A 152 24.36 -0.51 -16.26
N ASN A 153 24.88 -1.05 -17.36
CA ASN A 153 25.94 -0.35 -18.13
C ASN A 153 25.43 0.94 -18.78
N TYR A 154 24.13 1.01 -19.08
CA TYR A 154 23.45 2.19 -19.59
C TYR A 154 21.94 2.12 -19.29
N VAL A 155 21.25 3.26 -19.35
CA VAL A 155 19.77 3.36 -19.27
C VAL A 155 19.24 4.13 -20.47
N ASN A 156 18.22 3.59 -21.15
CA ASN A 156 17.54 4.30 -22.23
C ASN A 156 16.64 5.41 -21.66
N LEU A 157 16.85 6.65 -22.10
CA LEU A 157 16.17 7.84 -21.58
C LEU A 157 14.79 8.05 -22.22
N GLY A 158 14.53 7.52 -23.41
CA GLY A 158 13.28 7.74 -24.15
C GLY A 158 12.04 7.31 -23.38
N ASN A 159 12.15 6.21 -22.63
CA ASN A 159 11.05 5.70 -21.80
C ASN A 159 10.65 6.67 -20.68
N LEU A 160 11.57 7.53 -20.23
CA LEU A 160 11.37 8.45 -19.11
C LEU A 160 10.50 9.67 -19.48
N ASN A 161 10.23 9.89 -20.77
CA ASN A 161 9.38 10.98 -21.24
C ASN A 161 7.90 10.78 -20.89
N ASN A 162 7.48 9.52 -20.69
CA ASN A 162 6.07 9.17 -20.52
C ASN A 162 5.51 9.47 -19.14
N ILE A 163 6.36 9.91 -18.20
CA ILE A 163 5.91 10.28 -16.86
C ILE A 163 5.26 11.67 -16.88
N MET A 164 4.05 11.78 -16.34
CA MET A 164 3.33 13.05 -16.21
C MET A 164 4.12 14.03 -15.35
N SER A 165 4.12 15.31 -15.73
CA SER A 165 4.77 16.36 -14.94
C SER A 165 4.05 16.58 -13.62
N PHE A 166 4.82 16.88 -12.58
CA PHE A 166 4.35 17.20 -11.25
C PHE A 166 3.76 18.61 -11.27
N SER A 167 2.43 18.71 -11.27
CA SER A 167 1.72 19.99 -11.20
C SER A 167 1.38 20.31 -9.75
N ASP A 168 2.02 21.35 -9.19
CA ASP A 168 1.48 22.08 -8.04
C ASP A 168 0.21 22.80 -8.49
N ASN A 169 -0.94 22.44 -7.92
CA ASN A 169 -2.19 23.12 -8.24
C ASN A 169 -2.39 24.31 -7.29
N SER A 170 -1.66 25.39 -7.58
CA SER A 170 -1.87 26.73 -7.01
C SER A 170 -1.93 27.75 -8.17
N SER A 171 -3.07 28.44 -8.25
CA SER A 171 -3.39 29.63 -9.05
C SER A 171 -3.60 29.54 -10.57
N THR A 172 -4.70 30.20 -10.95
CA THR A 172 -5.35 30.48 -12.22
C THR A 172 -4.63 31.48 -13.13
N SER A 173 -5.20 31.61 -14.35
CA SER A 173 -5.04 32.65 -15.38
C SER A 173 -3.77 32.61 -16.24
N SER A 174 -3.94 32.07 -17.44
CA SER A 174 -3.15 32.40 -18.62
C SER A 174 -3.57 33.77 -19.15
N ASP A 175 -2.69 34.75 -19.01
CA ASP A 175 -2.57 35.88 -19.94
C ASP A 175 -1.15 35.87 -20.52
N ASN A 176 -1.07 36.15 -21.82
CA ASN A 176 0.13 36.07 -22.66
C ASN A 176 1.14 37.19 -22.35
N SER A 177 2.43 36.87 -22.35
CA SER A 177 3.46 37.51 -23.20
C SER A 177 4.87 37.02 -22.88
N GLU A 178 5.67 36.84 -23.93
CA GLU A 178 7.10 36.57 -23.89
C GLU A 178 7.93 37.70 -23.27
N THR A 179 9.03 37.35 -22.61
CA THR A 179 10.43 37.71 -22.91
C THR A 179 11.30 37.91 -21.65
N GLY A 180 12.52 37.37 -21.69
CA GLY A 180 13.70 38.06 -21.14
C GLY A 180 14.16 37.83 -19.69
N ARG A 181 15.15 36.93 -19.54
CA ARG A 181 16.36 37.04 -18.68
C ARG A 181 16.27 37.10 -17.14
N ILE A 182 17.36 36.59 -16.55
CA ILE A 182 17.68 36.22 -15.17
C ILE A 182 17.80 37.45 -14.24
N GLY A 183 17.38 37.35 -12.95
CA GLY A 183 17.77 38.29 -11.89
C GLY A 183 17.26 37.92 -10.48
N GLU A 184 18.14 37.97 -9.49
CA GLU A 184 17.94 37.77 -8.03
C GLU A 184 17.43 39.03 -7.30
N GLY A 185 16.92 38.84 -6.06
CA GLY A 185 16.64 39.86 -5.04
C GLY A 185 15.22 40.44 -5.12
N GLY A 186 14.47 40.73 -4.06
CA GLY A 186 14.65 40.74 -2.61
C GLY A 186 13.42 41.45 -2.00
N ASP A 187 13.07 41.05 -0.78
CA ASP A 187 12.29 41.75 0.25
C ASP A 187 10.75 41.89 0.22
N ASN A 188 10.26 41.88 1.46
CA ASN A 188 8.95 41.82 2.08
C ASN A 188 7.75 42.53 1.41
N SER A 189 6.59 41.87 1.47
CA SER A 189 5.42 42.50 2.10
C SER A 189 4.41 41.47 2.59
N ASN A 190 3.87 41.80 3.76
CA ASN A 190 2.94 41.09 4.60
C ASN A 190 1.64 40.73 3.86
N GLY A 191 1.30 39.44 3.81
CA GLY A 191 0.08 38.94 3.16
C GLY A 191 -0.45 37.73 3.93
N THR A 192 -1.41 38.00 4.81
CA THR A 192 -2.20 37.07 5.62
C THR A 192 -2.55 35.78 4.86
N VAL A 193 -2.08 34.63 5.35
CA VAL A 193 -2.46 33.32 4.81
C VAL A 193 -3.92 33.05 5.18
N ASN A 194 -4.83 33.31 4.23
CA ASN A 194 -6.22 32.91 4.35
C ASN A 194 -6.33 31.39 4.24
N ASN A 195 -6.68 30.76 5.37
CA ASN A 195 -6.90 29.34 5.55
C ASN A 195 -8.25 28.93 4.92
N SER A 196 -8.25 28.41 3.71
CA SER A 196 -9.47 27.98 2.99
C SER A 196 -10.00 26.65 3.54
N GLY A 197 -10.91 26.69 4.51
CA GLY A 197 -11.59 25.50 5.03
C GLY A 197 -12.52 24.81 4.00
N ILE A 198 -12.73 23.50 4.15
CA ILE A 198 -13.60 22.67 3.30
C ILE A 198 -15.04 22.73 3.82
N SER A 199 -16.00 22.90 2.91
CA SER A 199 -17.42 22.93 3.26
C SER A 199 -17.99 21.54 3.55
N VAL A 200 -19.04 21.48 4.39
CA VAL A 200 -19.80 20.24 4.63
C VAL A 200 -20.33 19.67 3.31
N SER A 201 -20.84 20.50 2.41
CA SER A 201 -21.35 20.07 1.09
C SER A 201 -20.32 19.38 0.22
N ASP A 202 -19.06 19.82 0.25
CA ASP A 202 -17.98 19.20 -0.50
C ASP A 202 -17.64 17.82 0.06
N ILE A 203 -17.63 17.69 1.39
CA ILE A 203 -17.40 16.42 2.08
C ILE A 203 -18.54 15.44 1.79
N LEU A 204 -19.79 15.89 1.79
CA LEU A 204 -20.95 15.06 1.42
C LEU A 204 -20.84 14.55 -0.03
N SER A 205 -20.46 15.44 -0.96
CA SER A 205 -20.26 15.09 -2.37
C SER A 205 -19.14 14.06 -2.57
N ALA A 206 -18.03 14.24 -1.86
CA ALA A 206 -16.91 13.30 -1.87
C ALA A 206 -17.26 11.96 -1.19
N ALA A 207 -18.08 11.98 -0.13
CA ALA A 207 -18.52 10.77 0.56
C ALA A 207 -19.39 9.89 -0.36
N LYS A 208 -20.26 10.49 -1.18
CA LYS A 208 -21.04 9.78 -2.21
C LYS A 208 -20.13 9.09 -3.24
N LYS A 209 -19.14 9.81 -3.78
CA LYS A 209 -18.15 9.26 -4.71
C LYS A 209 -17.33 8.13 -4.07
N LEU A 210 -16.90 8.29 -2.82
CA LEU A 210 -16.18 7.26 -2.07
C LEU A 210 -17.05 6.01 -1.88
N LYS A 211 -18.33 6.17 -1.51
CA LYS A 211 -19.29 5.08 -1.36
C LYS A 211 -19.46 4.30 -2.67
N ASP A 212 -19.56 4.98 -3.81
CA ASP A 212 -19.68 4.36 -5.13
C ASP A 212 -18.40 3.60 -5.51
N PHE A 213 -17.23 4.20 -5.30
CA PHE A 213 -15.94 3.55 -5.53
C PHE A 213 -15.80 2.27 -4.68
N ILE A 214 -15.94 2.42 -3.37
CA ILE A 214 -16.48 1.46 -2.39
C ILE A 214 -17.11 0.20 -2.98
N GLN A 215 -18.35 0.43 -3.35
CA GLN A 215 -19.30 -0.58 -3.78
C GLN A 215 -18.87 -1.28 -5.07
N THR A 216 -18.26 -0.56 -6.00
CA THR A 216 -17.83 -1.09 -7.30
C THR A 216 -16.53 -1.88 -7.19
N ASN A 217 -15.53 -1.37 -6.46
CA ASN A 217 -14.16 -1.89 -6.49
C ASN A 217 -13.82 -2.84 -5.35
N LYS A 218 -14.67 -2.93 -4.31
CA LYS A 218 -14.45 -3.77 -3.12
C LYS A 218 -13.07 -3.54 -2.48
N ARG A 219 -12.67 -2.27 -2.41
CA ARG A 219 -11.44 -1.79 -1.76
C ARG A 219 -11.52 -0.29 -1.51
N LEU A 220 -10.69 0.21 -0.59
CA LEU A 220 -10.49 1.65 -0.44
C LEU A 220 -9.68 2.21 -1.64
N PRO A 221 -9.94 3.45 -2.07
CA PRO A 221 -9.08 4.15 -3.02
C PRO A 221 -7.77 4.57 -2.36
N SER A 222 -6.78 5.02 -3.14
CA SER A 222 -5.54 5.57 -2.59
C SER A 222 -5.72 6.96 -1.97
N TYR A 223 -6.69 7.73 -2.45
CA TYR A 223 -7.05 9.08 -1.97
C TYR A 223 -8.50 9.39 -2.33
N VAL A 224 -9.04 10.47 -1.77
CA VAL A 224 -10.36 11.02 -2.08
C VAL A 224 -10.19 12.48 -2.47
N THR A 225 -10.80 12.89 -3.58
CA THR A 225 -10.78 14.29 -4.03
C THR A 225 -11.92 15.07 -3.39
N VAL A 226 -11.59 16.16 -2.69
CA VAL A 226 -12.54 17.07 -2.03
C VAL A 226 -12.13 18.51 -2.36
N SER A 227 -13.03 19.32 -2.92
CA SER A 227 -12.76 20.74 -3.27
C SER A 227 -11.41 20.97 -3.99
N ASN A 228 -11.07 20.08 -4.94
CA ASN A 228 -9.80 20.06 -5.69
C ASN A 228 -8.53 19.66 -4.90
N GLN A 229 -8.66 19.25 -3.64
CA GLN A 229 -7.59 18.67 -2.85
C GLN A 229 -7.65 17.13 -2.89
N SER A 230 -6.50 16.47 -3.01
CA SER A 230 -6.40 15.01 -2.88
C SER A 230 -6.04 14.67 -1.44
N LEU A 231 -7.02 14.20 -0.68
CA LEU A 231 -6.84 13.82 0.72
C LEU A 231 -6.60 12.31 0.81
N THR A 232 -5.73 11.87 1.71
CA THR A 232 -5.64 10.44 2.02
C THR A 232 -6.97 9.95 2.58
N VAL A 233 -7.24 8.64 2.49
CA VAL A 233 -8.49 8.07 3.03
C VAL A 233 -8.59 8.30 4.54
N ALA A 234 -7.47 8.32 5.27
CA ALA A 234 -7.44 8.58 6.71
C ALA A 234 -7.84 10.02 7.06
N GLN A 235 -7.31 11.00 6.30
CA GLN A 235 -7.69 12.40 6.46
C GLN A 235 -9.15 12.63 6.11
N PHE A 236 -9.61 12.06 4.99
CA PHE A 236 -11.01 12.17 4.61
C PHE A 236 -11.93 11.45 5.59
N PHE A 237 -11.50 10.34 6.18
CA PHE A 237 -12.24 9.65 7.22
C PHE A 237 -12.41 10.52 8.47
N GLU A 238 -11.36 11.21 8.94
CA GLU A 238 -11.47 12.18 10.04
C GLU A 238 -12.46 13.30 9.71
N LEU A 239 -12.42 13.85 8.49
CA LEU A 239 -13.41 14.85 8.04
C LEU A 239 -14.84 14.30 8.06
N MET A 240 -15.06 13.08 7.57
CA MET A 240 -16.38 12.44 7.62
C MET A 240 -16.89 12.28 9.06
N LEU A 241 -16.02 11.88 9.99
CA LEU A 241 -16.38 11.74 11.40
C LEU A 241 -16.78 13.09 12.01
N ASN A 242 -16.01 14.16 11.74
CA ASN A 242 -16.38 15.51 12.20
C ASN A 242 -17.69 16.00 11.60
N VAL A 243 -17.94 15.76 10.30
CA VAL A 243 -19.23 16.10 9.69
C VAL A 243 -20.37 15.36 10.37
N ILE A 244 -20.22 14.06 10.66
CA ILE A 244 -21.24 13.27 11.36
C ILE A 244 -21.56 13.90 12.73
N VAL A 245 -20.54 14.31 13.51
CA VAL A 245 -20.75 14.96 14.82
C VAL A 245 -21.40 16.33 14.68
N GLN A 246 -20.95 17.14 13.72
CA GLN A 246 -21.50 18.48 13.49
C GLN A 246 -22.98 18.41 13.09
N VAL A 247 -23.33 17.56 12.13
CA VAL A 247 -24.72 17.45 11.64
C VAL A 247 -25.65 16.78 12.65
N ASP A 248 -25.13 16.01 13.60
CA ASP A 248 -25.91 15.51 14.74
C ASP A 248 -26.25 16.62 15.74
N SER A 249 -25.47 17.70 15.76
CA SER A 249 -25.64 18.89 16.61
C SER A 249 -26.17 20.11 15.85
N ASP A 250 -26.72 19.90 14.64
CA ASP A 250 -27.21 20.96 13.73
C ASP A 250 -26.17 22.04 13.35
N GLN A 251 -24.88 21.69 13.36
CA GLN A 251 -23.77 22.57 12.97
C GLN A 251 -23.27 22.25 11.55
N ARG A 252 -22.73 23.27 10.86
CA ARG A 252 -22.16 23.15 9.50
C ARG A 252 -20.93 24.04 9.27
N SER A 253 -20.05 24.09 10.26
CA SER A 253 -18.81 24.87 10.18
C SER A 253 -17.83 24.32 9.13
N LEU A 254 -16.99 25.19 8.58
CA LEU A 254 -15.91 24.79 7.68
C LEU A 254 -14.90 23.91 8.44
N LEU A 255 -14.36 22.91 7.75
CA LEU A 255 -13.41 21.94 8.30
C LEU A 255 -12.06 22.05 7.60
N THR A 256 -10.99 22.09 8.36
CA THR A 256 -9.63 22.06 7.81
C THR A 256 -9.08 20.64 7.87
N PRO A 257 -8.59 20.06 6.77
CA PRO A 257 -7.92 18.76 6.78
C PRO A 257 -6.74 18.78 7.74
N LYS A 258 -6.68 17.79 8.63
CA LYS A 258 -5.53 17.57 9.51
C LYS A 258 -4.57 16.56 8.90
N ALA A 259 -3.31 16.55 9.35
CA ALA A 259 -2.43 15.42 9.11
C ALA A 259 -2.92 14.24 9.96
N VAL A 260 -3.34 13.14 9.33
CA VAL A 260 -3.82 11.93 10.01
C VAL A 260 -3.18 10.71 9.36
N GLY A 261 -2.41 9.96 10.15
CA GLY A 261 -1.78 8.71 9.74
C GLY A 261 -2.79 7.59 9.48
N GLY A 262 -2.42 6.66 8.60
CA GLY A 262 -3.22 5.46 8.33
C GLY A 262 -3.26 4.47 9.50
N ALA A 263 -4.15 3.48 9.39
CA ALA A 263 -4.16 2.35 10.31
C ALA A 263 -2.92 1.47 10.04
N LEU A 264 -2.17 1.16 11.09
CA LEU A 264 -0.92 0.39 10.99
C LEU A 264 -1.16 -1.08 10.60
N SER A 265 -2.23 -1.67 11.14
CA SER A 265 -2.59 -3.07 10.87
C SER A 265 -4.11 -3.24 11.02
N PRO A 266 -4.91 -2.80 10.03
CA PRO A 266 -6.37 -2.92 10.08
C PRO A 266 -6.79 -4.34 10.43
N SER A 267 -7.65 -4.48 11.44
CA SER A 267 -8.08 -5.79 11.95
C SER A 267 -9.57 -5.77 12.30
N GLY A 268 -10.16 -6.93 12.57
CA GLY A 268 -11.59 -7.05 12.87
C GLY A 268 -12.43 -7.47 11.66
N SER A 269 -13.51 -8.22 11.95
CA SER A 269 -14.34 -8.90 10.97
C SER A 269 -15.84 -8.68 11.18
N ALA A 270 -16.22 -7.90 12.20
CA ALA A 270 -17.62 -7.71 12.55
C ALA A 270 -18.41 -7.07 11.40
N THR A 271 -19.57 -7.65 11.11
CA THR A 271 -20.58 -7.13 10.18
C THR A 271 -21.95 -7.26 10.84
N GLY A 272 -22.90 -6.41 10.46
CA GLY A 272 -24.21 -6.34 11.13
C GLY A 272 -24.73 -4.90 11.26
N GLN A 273 -25.87 -4.72 11.91
CA GLN A 273 -26.45 -3.38 12.14
C GLN A 273 -26.01 -2.80 13.47
N ILE A 274 -25.70 -1.50 13.46
CA ILE A 274 -25.50 -0.67 14.66
C ILE A 274 -26.47 0.52 14.62
N ARG A 275 -27.02 0.92 15.78
CA ARG A 275 -28.01 2.00 15.89
C ARG A 275 -27.35 3.39 15.89
N LYS A 276 -28.14 4.45 15.69
CA LYS A 276 -27.67 5.85 15.69
C LYS A 276 -26.85 6.22 16.93
N SER A 277 -27.40 6.00 18.12
CA SER A 277 -26.69 6.31 19.37
C SER A 277 -25.31 5.64 19.44
N GLU A 278 -25.23 4.39 18.99
CA GLU A 278 -24.00 3.61 19.01
C GLU A 278 -22.97 4.09 17.98
N TYR A 279 -23.35 4.33 16.72
CA TYR A 279 -22.38 4.81 15.74
C TYR A 279 -21.92 6.24 16.04
N ILE A 280 -22.73 7.09 16.67
CA ILE A 280 -22.31 8.41 17.15
C ILE A 280 -21.29 8.28 18.28
N GLN A 281 -21.55 7.42 19.28
CA GLN A 281 -20.58 7.15 20.34
C GLN A 281 -19.27 6.59 19.79
N MET A 282 -19.35 5.66 18.83
CA MET A 282 -18.18 5.11 18.15
C MET A 282 -17.41 6.20 17.40
N THR A 283 -18.09 7.09 16.67
CA THR A 283 -17.48 8.23 15.96
C THR A 283 -16.67 9.12 16.90
N ASN A 284 -17.25 9.50 18.06
CA ASN A 284 -16.54 10.31 19.06
C ASN A 284 -15.30 9.61 19.61
N LYS A 285 -15.41 8.33 19.98
CA LYS A 285 -14.26 7.53 20.45
C LYS A 285 -13.14 7.44 19.42
N VAL A 286 -13.49 7.29 18.14
CA VAL A 286 -12.50 7.24 17.05
C VAL A 286 -11.85 8.61 16.84
N LEU A 287 -12.61 9.71 16.94
CA LEU A 287 -12.03 11.06 16.91
C LEU A 287 -11.06 11.30 18.06
N ASP A 288 -11.39 10.86 19.28
CA ASP A 288 -10.49 10.99 20.43
C ASP A 288 -9.23 10.15 20.28
N PHE A 289 -9.35 8.94 19.70
CA PHE A 289 -8.18 8.14 19.31
C PHE A 289 -7.29 8.89 18.30
N ILE A 290 -7.89 9.48 17.25
CA ILE A 290 -7.13 10.25 16.25
C ILE A 290 -6.42 11.45 16.89
N LYS A 291 -7.07 12.16 17.82
CA LYS A 291 -6.44 13.27 18.56
C LYS A 291 -5.26 12.79 19.39
N ALA A 292 -5.38 11.66 20.08
CA ALA A 292 -4.35 11.14 20.96
C ALA A 292 -3.13 10.57 20.21
N TYR A 293 -3.37 9.92 19.06
CA TYR A 293 -2.33 9.13 18.38
C TYR A 293 -1.95 9.66 16.99
N GLY A 294 -2.59 10.73 16.51
CA GLY A 294 -2.33 11.31 15.19
C GLY A 294 -2.65 10.38 14.01
N ARG A 295 -3.36 9.27 14.24
CA ARG A 295 -3.66 8.23 13.24
C ARG A 295 -5.03 7.59 13.45
N VAL A 296 -5.58 6.98 12.41
CA VAL A 296 -6.82 6.20 12.52
C VAL A 296 -6.57 4.84 13.21
N PRO A 297 -7.54 4.30 13.96
CA PRO A 297 -7.39 3.03 14.64
C PRO A 297 -7.45 1.86 13.67
N ASN A 298 -6.90 0.71 14.06
CA ASN A 298 -6.99 -0.53 13.27
C ASN A 298 -8.42 -1.08 13.17
N TYR A 299 -9.22 -0.84 14.22
CA TYR A 299 -10.62 -1.24 14.37
C TYR A 299 -11.34 -0.34 15.38
N ALA A 300 -12.66 -0.40 15.41
CA ALA A 300 -13.48 0.11 16.50
C ALA A 300 -14.33 -1.03 17.10
N THR A 301 -14.46 -1.07 18.42
CA THR A 301 -15.29 -2.05 19.12
C THR A 301 -16.74 -1.54 19.19
N THR A 302 -17.67 -2.38 18.78
CA THR A 302 -19.12 -2.14 18.81
C THR A 302 -19.85 -3.34 19.42
N SER A 303 -21.17 -3.24 19.58
CA SER A 303 -22.04 -4.34 20.03
C SER A 303 -21.99 -5.57 19.13
N ILE A 304 -21.64 -5.40 17.85
CA ILE A 304 -21.50 -6.50 16.88
C ILE A 304 -20.06 -7.04 16.81
N GLY A 305 -19.13 -6.51 17.60
CA GLY A 305 -17.72 -6.93 17.67
C GLY A 305 -16.74 -5.89 17.12
N ARG A 306 -15.54 -6.33 16.71
CA ARG A 306 -14.47 -5.45 16.20
C ARG A 306 -14.69 -5.15 14.72
N VAL A 307 -15.04 -3.90 14.40
CA VAL A 307 -15.25 -3.41 13.03
C VAL A 307 -13.93 -2.82 12.51
N SER A 308 -13.45 -3.33 11.38
CA SER A 308 -12.18 -2.86 10.80
C SER A 308 -12.25 -1.46 10.22
N TYR A 309 -11.10 -0.78 10.17
CA TYR A 309 -10.98 0.55 9.58
C TYR A 309 -11.63 0.69 8.18
N PRO A 310 -11.39 -0.22 7.20
CA PRO A 310 -12.08 -0.15 5.92
C PRO A 310 -13.61 -0.21 6.04
N ASN A 311 -14.13 -1.09 6.89
CA ASN A 311 -15.57 -1.23 7.12
C ASN A 311 -16.16 0.04 7.76
N LEU A 312 -15.40 0.71 8.64
CA LEU A 312 -15.77 2.02 9.19
C LEU A 312 -15.85 3.07 8.10
N VAL A 313 -14.81 3.20 7.25
CA VAL A 313 -14.78 4.17 6.13
C VAL A 313 -16.02 4.02 5.24
N TYR A 314 -16.39 2.78 4.90
CA TYR A 314 -17.58 2.52 4.09
C TYR A 314 -18.91 2.71 4.82
N ALA A 315 -18.95 2.50 6.12
CA ALA A 315 -20.12 2.82 6.92
C ALA A 315 -20.33 4.35 6.99
N MET A 316 -19.28 5.13 7.26
CA MET A 316 -19.36 6.59 7.37
C MET A 316 -19.73 7.24 6.04
N SER A 317 -19.17 6.77 4.92
CA SER A 317 -19.53 7.29 3.60
C SER A 317 -21.01 7.07 3.26
N ARG A 318 -21.59 5.93 3.66
CA ARG A 318 -23.02 5.62 3.51
C ARG A 318 -23.90 6.46 4.44
N ILE A 319 -23.47 6.69 5.69
CA ILE A 319 -24.18 7.57 6.63
C ILE A 319 -24.28 8.97 6.04
N LEU A 320 -23.18 9.52 5.54
CA LEU A 320 -23.15 10.86 4.95
C LEU A 320 -23.90 10.94 3.61
N THR A 321 -23.85 9.89 2.78
CA THR A 321 -24.69 9.84 1.57
C THR A 321 -26.17 9.89 1.94
N PHE A 322 -26.60 9.09 2.93
CA PHE A 322 -27.98 9.11 3.43
C PHE A 322 -28.36 10.51 3.94
N TYR A 323 -27.50 11.14 4.73
CA TYR A 323 -27.72 12.50 5.23
C TYR A 323 -27.88 13.50 4.08
N SER A 324 -27.01 13.43 3.06
CA SER A 324 -27.09 14.31 1.89
C SER A 324 -28.42 14.17 1.14
N ASP A 325 -28.97 12.96 1.07
CA ASP A 325 -30.20 12.68 0.31
C ASP A 325 -31.48 12.93 1.16
N ASN A 326 -31.40 12.90 2.49
CA ASN A 326 -32.57 12.92 3.39
C ASN A 326 -32.57 14.06 4.42
N ASN A 327 -31.51 14.87 4.48
CA ASN A 327 -31.30 15.94 5.46
C ASN A 327 -31.49 15.51 6.93
N ARG A 328 -31.18 14.24 7.24
CA ARG A 328 -31.15 13.68 8.59
C ARG A 328 -30.21 12.48 8.65
N LEU A 329 -29.62 12.21 9.80
CA LEU A 329 -28.82 10.99 9.99
C LEU A 329 -29.71 9.73 10.02
N PRO A 330 -29.22 8.57 9.55
CA PRO A 330 -30.01 7.33 9.53
C PRO A 330 -30.17 6.75 10.94
N ASN A 331 -31.30 6.10 11.23
CA ASN A 331 -31.54 5.49 12.55
C ASN A 331 -30.60 4.31 12.86
N TYR A 332 -30.01 3.71 11.82
CA TYR A 332 -29.03 2.65 11.91
C TYR A 332 -28.12 2.66 10.67
N VAL A 333 -26.98 1.97 10.76
CA VAL A 333 -26.14 1.63 9.60
C VAL A 333 -25.80 0.14 9.66
N THR A 334 -25.81 -0.54 8.52
CA THR A 334 -25.30 -1.91 8.40
C THR A 334 -23.81 -1.87 8.07
N ILE A 335 -22.94 -2.30 8.97
CA ILE A 335 -21.52 -2.55 8.70
C ILE A 335 -21.40 -3.69 7.69
N LYS A 336 -20.74 -3.41 6.55
CA LYS A 336 -20.50 -4.36 5.47
C LYS A 336 -19.00 -4.57 5.32
N ASP A 337 -18.59 -5.79 4.99
CA ASP A 337 -17.20 -6.06 4.59
C ASP A 337 -16.90 -5.41 3.24
N VAL A 338 -15.89 -4.55 3.22
CA VAL A 338 -15.47 -3.85 1.99
C VAL A 338 -14.24 -4.41 1.33
N ASN A 339 -13.41 -5.21 2.01
CA ASN A 339 -12.18 -5.68 1.39
C ASN A 339 -12.46 -6.80 0.38
N GLY A 340 -13.68 -7.35 0.37
CA GLY A 340 -14.02 -8.54 -0.42
C GLY A 340 -13.16 -9.75 -0.05
N LEU A 341 -12.49 -9.69 1.10
CA LEU A 341 -11.55 -10.70 1.60
C LEU A 341 -12.25 -11.75 2.45
N SER A 342 -13.44 -11.48 2.98
CA SER A 342 -14.23 -12.47 3.74
C SER A 342 -14.45 -13.77 2.95
N GLN A 343 -14.78 -13.67 1.66
CA GLN A 343 -14.92 -14.86 0.80
C GLN A 343 -13.61 -15.69 0.68
N TYR A 344 -12.46 -15.03 0.90
CA TYR A 344 -11.13 -15.65 0.88
C TYR A 344 -10.66 -16.09 2.27
N LEU A 345 -11.53 -16.05 3.28
CA LEU A 345 -11.26 -16.55 4.64
C LEU A 345 -12.14 -17.75 5.00
N VAL A 346 -13.23 -17.99 4.27
CA VAL A 346 -14.20 -19.05 4.59
C VAL A 346 -13.85 -20.40 3.96
N ALA A 347 -14.40 -21.47 4.52
CA ALA A 347 -14.32 -22.81 3.95
C ALA A 347 -15.08 -22.93 2.62
N THR A 348 -14.63 -23.84 1.76
CA THR A 348 -15.34 -24.27 0.54
C THR A 348 -15.26 -25.80 0.40
N ALA A 349 -15.95 -26.40 -0.57
CA ALA A 349 -16.08 -27.86 -0.69
C ALA A 349 -14.74 -28.62 -0.61
N ASN A 350 -13.71 -28.14 -1.33
CA ASN A 350 -12.36 -28.73 -1.35
C ASN A 350 -11.34 -27.94 -0.51
N CYS A 351 -11.79 -26.89 0.19
CA CYS A 351 -10.99 -26.04 1.07
C CYS A 351 -11.60 -26.07 2.47
N GLN A 352 -11.43 -27.20 3.17
CA GLN A 352 -12.12 -27.47 4.42
C GLN A 352 -11.44 -26.76 5.62
N VAL A 353 -11.49 -25.42 5.63
CA VAL A 353 -10.87 -24.54 6.65
C VAL A 353 -11.30 -24.88 8.08
N ASN A 354 -12.54 -25.34 8.25
CA ASN A 354 -13.13 -25.66 9.55
C ASN A 354 -12.82 -27.08 10.03
N ASP A 355 -12.07 -27.87 9.25
CA ASP A 355 -11.68 -29.20 9.68
C ASP A 355 -10.68 -29.11 10.85
N PRO A 356 -10.89 -29.87 11.95
CA PRO A 356 -10.01 -29.80 13.13
C PRO A 356 -8.54 -30.06 12.83
N SER A 357 -8.23 -30.95 11.86
CA SER A 357 -6.85 -31.26 11.49
C SER A 357 -6.16 -30.09 10.78
N ILE A 358 -6.89 -29.36 9.95
CA ILE A 358 -6.41 -28.15 9.27
C ILE A 358 -6.18 -27.03 10.29
N GLN A 359 -7.15 -26.77 11.16
CA GLN A 359 -7.03 -25.72 12.19
C GLN A 359 -5.87 -25.98 13.14
N LYS A 360 -5.75 -27.23 13.62
CA LYS A 360 -4.65 -27.64 14.52
C LYS A 360 -3.29 -27.42 13.87
N LEU A 361 -3.13 -27.87 12.62
CA LEU A 361 -1.85 -27.71 11.92
C LEU A 361 -1.55 -26.24 11.64
N ALA A 362 -2.53 -25.44 11.18
CA ALA A 362 -2.34 -24.02 10.93
C ALA A 362 -1.89 -23.27 12.20
N ALA A 363 -2.52 -23.57 13.34
CA ALA A 363 -2.12 -23.01 14.64
C ALA A 363 -0.68 -23.42 15.02
N GLN A 364 -0.30 -24.68 14.80
CA GLN A 364 1.06 -25.17 15.07
C GLN A 364 2.11 -24.47 14.19
N LEU A 365 1.86 -24.35 12.89
CA LEU A 365 2.79 -23.71 11.94
C LEU A 365 2.99 -22.22 12.21
N THR A 366 1.99 -21.56 12.81
CA THR A 366 2.00 -20.11 13.01
C THR A 366 2.22 -19.70 14.46
N ALA A 367 2.46 -20.66 15.36
CA ALA A 367 2.72 -20.40 16.77
C ALA A 367 3.92 -19.47 16.95
N GLY A 368 3.74 -18.40 17.73
CA GLY A 368 4.78 -17.40 18.01
C GLY A 368 5.08 -16.43 16.87
N LEU A 369 4.50 -16.62 15.66
CA LEU A 369 4.70 -15.71 14.54
C LEU A 369 3.73 -14.54 14.60
N THR A 370 4.25 -13.32 14.50
CA THR A 370 3.45 -12.09 14.59
C THR A 370 3.13 -11.48 13.22
N SER A 371 4.04 -11.59 12.24
CA SER A 371 3.86 -11.01 10.91
C SER A 371 2.99 -11.89 9.99
N GLU A 372 2.18 -11.27 9.13
CA GLU A 372 1.42 -12.00 8.11
C GLU A 372 2.33 -12.74 7.12
N TRP A 373 3.49 -12.17 6.81
CA TRP A 373 4.48 -12.75 5.92
C TRP A 373 5.06 -14.05 6.49
N ASP A 374 5.47 -14.06 7.76
CA ASP A 374 6.08 -15.22 8.38
C ASP A 374 5.07 -16.36 8.53
N LYS A 375 3.82 -16.04 8.89
CA LYS A 375 2.72 -17.02 8.90
C LYS A 375 2.48 -17.63 7.53
N ALA A 376 2.38 -16.79 6.49
CA ALA A 376 2.18 -17.23 5.12
C ALA A 376 3.35 -18.09 4.63
N LYS A 377 4.59 -17.70 4.95
CA LYS A 377 5.82 -18.41 4.58
C LYS A 377 5.92 -19.76 5.27
N ALA A 378 5.58 -19.85 6.56
CA ALA A 378 5.54 -21.10 7.30
C ALA A 378 4.53 -22.10 6.69
N VAL A 379 3.31 -21.63 6.41
CA VAL A 379 2.28 -22.44 5.72
C VAL A 379 2.77 -22.90 4.35
N PHE A 380 3.24 -21.97 3.51
CA PHE A 380 3.72 -22.27 2.16
C PHE A 380 4.86 -23.29 2.17
N ASN A 381 5.91 -23.05 2.97
CA ASN A 381 7.08 -23.92 3.03
C ASN A 381 6.68 -25.32 3.50
N TRP A 382 5.84 -25.41 4.54
CA TRP A 382 5.42 -26.71 5.05
C TRP A 382 4.67 -27.52 3.99
N VAL A 383 3.74 -26.92 3.23
CA VAL A 383 3.03 -27.64 2.17
C VAL A 383 3.99 -28.05 1.05
N ARG A 384 4.88 -27.16 0.63
CA ARG A 384 5.88 -27.44 -0.42
C ARG A 384 6.81 -28.59 -0.04
N ASP A 385 7.21 -28.66 1.23
CA ASP A 385 8.24 -29.58 1.70
C ASP A 385 7.63 -30.90 2.24
N SER A 386 6.35 -30.92 2.62
CA SER A 386 5.69 -32.07 3.25
C SER A 386 4.70 -32.82 2.36
N ILE A 387 4.42 -32.33 1.14
CA ILE A 387 3.46 -32.93 0.22
C ILE A 387 4.17 -33.28 -1.09
N SER A 388 4.07 -34.55 -1.49
CA SER A 388 4.67 -35.04 -2.73
C SER A 388 3.76 -34.80 -3.93
N TYR A 389 4.32 -34.39 -5.06
CA TYR A 389 3.54 -34.20 -6.28
C TYR A 389 3.13 -35.54 -6.92
N SER A 390 1.86 -35.67 -7.32
CA SER A 390 1.35 -36.78 -8.12
C SER A 390 0.49 -36.25 -9.26
N PHE A 391 0.67 -36.79 -10.46
CA PHE A 391 -0.02 -36.30 -11.65
C PHE A 391 -1.38 -37.00 -11.85
N TYR A 392 -2.44 -36.20 -11.88
CA TYR A 392 -3.80 -36.58 -12.27
C TYR A 392 -4.60 -35.31 -12.61
N TYR A 393 -5.73 -35.48 -13.28
CA TYR A 393 -6.63 -34.38 -13.66
C TYR A 393 -7.54 -33.96 -12.51
N ASN A 394 -7.82 -32.65 -12.43
CA ASN A 394 -8.75 -32.00 -11.48
C ASN A 394 -8.41 -32.26 -10.00
N THR A 395 -9.24 -31.77 -9.09
CA THR A 395 -9.10 -32.10 -7.66
C THR A 395 -9.51 -33.55 -7.40
N ARG A 396 -8.80 -34.23 -6.50
CA ARG A 396 -9.14 -35.60 -6.07
C ARG A 396 -9.33 -35.71 -4.56
N TYR A 397 -8.58 -34.93 -3.79
CA TYR A 397 -8.51 -35.12 -2.33
C TYR A 397 -8.98 -33.90 -1.52
N GLY A 398 -8.99 -32.70 -2.13
CA GLY A 398 -9.20 -31.46 -1.38
C GLY A 398 -8.13 -31.25 -0.31
N ALA A 399 -8.29 -30.23 0.54
CA ALA A 399 -7.27 -29.90 1.54
C ALA A 399 -7.05 -31.03 2.57
N VAL A 400 -8.13 -31.56 3.15
CA VAL A 400 -8.04 -32.59 4.21
C VAL A 400 -7.48 -33.91 3.67
N GLY A 401 -7.95 -34.37 2.51
CA GLY A 401 -7.42 -35.60 1.92
C GLY A 401 -5.95 -35.47 1.53
N THR A 402 -5.52 -34.29 1.03
CA THR A 402 -4.12 -34.01 0.71
C THR A 402 -3.25 -34.04 1.96
N LEU A 403 -3.71 -33.43 3.06
CA LEU A 403 -3.04 -33.45 4.35
C LEU A 403 -2.84 -34.88 4.87
N GLN A 404 -3.89 -35.72 4.79
CA GLN A 404 -3.82 -37.11 5.25
C GLN A 404 -2.91 -37.97 4.39
N ARG A 405 -2.98 -37.82 3.05
CA ARG A 405 -2.26 -38.66 2.09
C ARG A 405 -0.82 -38.24 1.84
N ARG A 406 -0.46 -36.99 2.17
CA ARG A 406 0.86 -36.41 1.90
C ARG A 406 1.23 -36.38 0.42
N THR A 407 0.22 -36.38 -0.47
CA THR A 407 0.42 -36.27 -1.91
C THR A 407 -0.77 -35.61 -2.60
N GLY A 408 -0.51 -34.91 -3.71
CA GLY A 408 -1.55 -34.43 -4.61
C GLY A 408 -1.01 -33.76 -5.87
N ASN A 409 -1.90 -33.35 -6.77
CA ASN A 409 -1.56 -32.54 -7.94
C ASN A 409 -1.58 -31.03 -7.60
N CYS A 410 -1.53 -30.17 -8.62
CA CYS A 410 -1.55 -28.72 -8.45
C CYS A 410 -2.82 -28.18 -7.76
N CYS A 411 -4.00 -28.69 -8.09
CA CYS A 411 -5.26 -28.31 -7.45
C CYS A 411 -5.24 -28.66 -5.95
N ASP A 412 -4.83 -29.88 -5.63
CA ASP A 412 -4.84 -30.39 -4.26
C ASP A 412 -3.76 -29.75 -3.36
N HIS A 413 -2.59 -29.42 -3.91
CA HIS A 413 -1.61 -28.56 -3.24
C HIS A 413 -2.20 -27.17 -2.97
N ALA A 414 -2.81 -26.54 -3.98
CA ALA A 414 -3.43 -25.23 -3.82
C ALA A 414 -4.55 -25.25 -2.77
N HIS A 415 -5.36 -26.31 -2.73
CA HIS A 415 -6.40 -26.48 -1.72
C HIS A 415 -5.83 -26.47 -0.31
N LEU A 416 -4.76 -27.24 -0.07
CA LEU A 416 -4.14 -27.32 1.24
C LEU A 416 -3.46 -26.01 1.66
N VAL A 417 -2.74 -25.34 0.75
CA VAL A 417 -2.18 -24.00 1.03
C VAL A 417 -3.27 -23.01 1.40
N VAL A 418 -4.34 -22.93 0.60
CA VAL A 418 -5.45 -21.99 0.85
C VAL A 418 -6.15 -22.32 2.16
N ALA A 419 -6.41 -23.60 2.46
CA ALA A 419 -7.10 -24.00 3.68
C ALA A 419 -6.30 -23.65 4.95
N LEU A 420 -5.00 -23.94 4.96
CA LEU A 420 -4.11 -23.63 6.08
C LEU A 420 -3.92 -22.11 6.25
N ALA A 421 -3.75 -21.37 5.15
CA ALA A 421 -3.63 -19.91 5.20
C ALA A 421 -4.91 -19.27 5.76
N ARG A 422 -6.09 -19.70 5.29
CA ARG A 422 -7.39 -19.23 5.78
C ARG A 422 -7.60 -19.57 7.26
N ALA A 423 -7.24 -20.78 7.68
CA ALA A 423 -7.30 -21.19 9.09
C ALA A 423 -6.36 -20.37 9.98
N ALA A 424 -5.24 -19.89 9.43
CA ALA A 424 -4.33 -18.95 10.09
C ALA A 424 -4.79 -17.46 10.03
N GLY A 425 -5.99 -17.20 9.50
CA GLY A 425 -6.56 -15.85 9.39
C GLY A 425 -6.04 -15.04 8.20
N LEU A 426 -5.30 -15.65 7.27
CA LEU A 426 -4.78 -15.00 6.08
C LEU A 426 -5.72 -15.21 4.89
N PRO A 427 -6.21 -14.14 4.24
CA PRO A 427 -7.05 -14.29 3.06
C PRO A 427 -6.26 -14.98 1.94
N ALA A 428 -6.79 -16.08 1.41
CA ALA A 428 -6.13 -16.85 0.36
C ALA A 428 -7.11 -17.23 -0.75
N ARG A 429 -6.63 -17.28 -2.00
CA ARG A 429 -7.43 -17.52 -3.20
C ARG A 429 -6.71 -18.42 -4.19
N TYR A 430 -7.44 -18.90 -5.20
CA TYR A 430 -6.90 -19.71 -6.28
C TYR A 430 -6.63 -18.87 -7.52
N MET A 431 -5.55 -19.22 -8.21
CA MET A 431 -5.25 -18.78 -9.57
C MET A 431 -5.30 -19.99 -10.49
N HIS A 432 -5.88 -19.82 -11.68
CA HIS A 432 -5.92 -20.84 -12.72
C HIS A 432 -5.37 -20.23 -14.01
N GLY A 433 -4.48 -20.96 -14.68
CA GLY A 433 -3.92 -20.51 -15.95
C GLY A 433 -3.39 -21.66 -16.80
N ILE A 434 -2.95 -21.30 -17.99
CA ILE A 434 -2.14 -22.16 -18.85
C ILE A 434 -0.68 -21.71 -18.66
N CYS A 435 0.16 -22.60 -18.13
CA CYS A 435 1.54 -22.29 -17.74
C CYS A 435 2.54 -23.15 -18.51
N THR A 436 3.67 -22.55 -18.88
CA THR A 436 4.76 -23.22 -19.61
C THR A 436 5.85 -23.67 -18.65
N PHE A 437 5.94 -24.99 -18.45
CA PHE A 437 6.99 -25.68 -17.71
C PHE A 437 8.08 -26.13 -18.67
N SER A 438 9.22 -26.58 -18.14
CA SER A 438 10.26 -27.22 -18.94
C SER A 438 9.77 -28.51 -19.63
N SER A 439 8.78 -29.17 -19.05
CA SER A 439 8.14 -30.38 -19.58
C SER A 439 7.01 -30.12 -20.58
N GLY A 440 6.70 -28.85 -20.89
CA GLY A 440 5.61 -28.47 -21.80
C GLY A 440 4.62 -27.49 -21.18
N THR A 441 3.53 -27.22 -21.90
CA THR A 441 2.49 -26.27 -21.50
C THR A 441 1.26 -27.02 -20.98
N TYR A 442 0.84 -26.70 -19.75
CA TYR A 442 -0.26 -27.39 -19.07
C TYR A 442 -1.22 -26.40 -18.41
N GLY A 443 -2.46 -26.83 -18.19
CA GLY A 443 -3.34 -26.18 -17.23
C GLY A 443 -2.75 -26.30 -15.82
N HIS A 444 -2.74 -25.21 -15.06
CA HIS A 444 -2.13 -25.16 -13.74
C HIS A 444 -2.95 -24.32 -12.77
N VAL A 445 -3.05 -24.80 -11.54
CA VAL A 445 -3.71 -24.12 -10.44
C VAL A 445 -2.70 -23.90 -9.31
N TRP A 446 -2.67 -22.68 -8.77
CA TRP A 446 -1.85 -22.37 -7.60
C TRP A 446 -2.57 -21.43 -6.64
N ALA A 447 -2.06 -21.32 -5.42
CA ALA A 447 -2.62 -20.43 -4.41
C ALA A 447 -2.03 -19.01 -4.52
N GLN A 448 -2.80 -18.01 -4.09
CA GLN A 448 -2.30 -16.69 -3.70
C GLN A 448 -2.72 -16.39 -2.27
N ILE A 449 -1.83 -15.77 -1.50
CA ILE A 449 -2.09 -15.33 -0.13
C ILE A 449 -2.01 -13.80 -0.09
N TYR A 450 -2.97 -13.15 0.57
CA TYR A 450 -2.99 -11.72 0.78
C TYR A 450 -2.16 -11.37 2.02
N ILE A 451 -1.15 -10.52 1.83
CA ILE A 451 -0.19 -10.13 2.87
C ILE A 451 0.00 -8.61 2.74
N ASN A 452 -0.20 -7.86 3.83
CA ASN A 452 0.08 -6.43 3.92
C ASN A 452 -0.43 -5.59 2.73
N GLY A 453 -1.64 -5.88 2.24
CA GLY A 453 -2.26 -5.11 1.16
C GLY A 453 -2.12 -5.69 -0.25
N ALA A 454 -1.33 -6.76 -0.45
CA ALA A 454 -1.02 -7.32 -1.76
C ALA A 454 -1.19 -8.84 -1.83
N TRP A 455 -1.44 -9.36 -3.04
CA TRP A 455 -1.52 -10.80 -3.30
C TRP A 455 -0.16 -11.35 -3.73
N TYR A 456 0.32 -12.38 -3.03
CA TYR A 456 1.56 -13.09 -3.34
C TYR A 456 1.28 -14.51 -3.80
N ASN A 457 1.98 -14.95 -4.85
CA ASN A 457 1.88 -16.31 -5.34
C ASN A 457 2.46 -17.30 -4.31
N ALA A 458 1.73 -18.38 -4.05
CA ALA A 458 2.07 -19.44 -3.12
C ALA A 458 1.93 -20.80 -3.83
N ASP A 459 2.68 -20.98 -4.91
CA ASP A 459 2.71 -22.23 -5.68
C ASP A 459 3.63 -23.27 -5.01
N ALA A 460 3.05 -24.12 -4.17
CA ALA A 460 3.77 -25.11 -3.38
C ALA A 460 4.11 -26.41 -4.14
N THR A 461 3.90 -26.47 -5.46
CA THR A 461 4.07 -27.73 -6.24
C THR A 461 5.52 -28.12 -6.54
N SER A 462 6.49 -27.26 -6.22
CA SER A 462 7.89 -27.46 -6.57
C SER A 462 8.82 -26.84 -5.53
N SER A 463 9.85 -27.58 -5.14
CA SER A 463 10.93 -27.12 -4.25
C SER A 463 11.69 -25.90 -4.80
N ARG A 464 11.65 -25.67 -6.12
CA ARG A 464 12.23 -24.48 -6.78
C ARG A 464 11.49 -23.17 -6.47
N ASN A 465 10.26 -23.24 -5.97
CA ASN A 465 9.45 -22.07 -5.67
C ASN A 465 9.67 -21.59 -4.23
N SER A 466 9.51 -20.29 -4.02
CA SER A 466 9.40 -19.67 -2.70
C SER A 466 8.14 -18.81 -2.64
N LEU A 467 7.66 -18.45 -1.44
CA LEU A 467 6.53 -17.53 -1.32
C LEU A 467 6.83 -16.23 -2.10
N GLY A 468 5.89 -15.84 -2.96
CA GLY A 468 6.00 -14.68 -3.84
C GLY A 468 6.80 -14.89 -5.13
N VAL A 469 7.57 -15.96 -5.27
CA VAL A 469 8.48 -16.20 -6.41
C VAL A 469 8.28 -17.60 -7.00
N ILE A 470 7.97 -17.65 -8.29
CA ILE A 470 7.78 -18.90 -9.03
C ILE A 470 8.96 -19.09 -9.98
N ASN A 471 9.69 -20.18 -9.80
CA ASN A 471 10.80 -20.59 -10.68
C ASN A 471 10.53 -21.92 -11.39
N SER A 472 9.40 -22.57 -11.10
CA SER A 472 9.04 -23.87 -11.66
C SER A 472 8.53 -23.82 -13.10
N TRP A 473 7.97 -22.68 -13.51
CA TRP A 473 7.42 -22.40 -14.84
C TRP A 473 7.62 -20.93 -15.24
N ASN A 474 7.51 -20.63 -16.53
CA ASN A 474 7.71 -19.29 -17.06
C ASN A 474 6.50 -18.39 -16.78
N THR A 475 6.64 -17.48 -15.81
CA THR A 475 5.57 -16.56 -15.41
C THR A 475 5.23 -15.50 -16.45
N LYS A 476 6.14 -15.23 -17.41
CA LYS A 476 5.93 -14.22 -18.46
C LYS A 476 5.04 -14.72 -19.59
N THR A 477 4.94 -16.04 -19.78
CA THR A 477 4.16 -16.65 -20.86
C THR A 477 2.82 -17.23 -20.38
N ALA A 478 2.53 -17.15 -19.08
CA ALA A 478 1.32 -17.73 -18.54
C ALA A 478 0.07 -16.96 -18.97
N LYS A 479 -0.93 -17.69 -19.46
CA LYS A 479 -2.25 -17.16 -19.76
C LYS A 479 -3.15 -17.37 -18.54
N ILE A 480 -3.49 -16.28 -17.84
CA ILE A 480 -4.39 -16.34 -16.68
C ILE A 480 -5.82 -16.55 -17.18
N LEU A 481 -6.46 -17.62 -16.71
CA LEU A 481 -7.83 -17.98 -17.04
C LEU A 481 -8.82 -17.51 -15.98
N GLY A 482 -8.39 -17.39 -14.72
CA GLY A 482 -9.23 -16.81 -13.69
C GLY A 482 -8.64 -16.82 -12.28
N THR A 483 -9.39 -16.20 -11.39
CA THR A 483 -9.09 -16.09 -9.95
C THR A 483 -10.35 -16.45 -9.18
N TYR A 484 -10.22 -17.30 -8.16
CA TYR A 484 -11.37 -17.91 -7.51
C TYR A 484 -11.27 -17.95 -5.98
N ALA A 485 -12.40 -17.75 -5.30
CA ALA A 485 -12.53 -18.05 -3.86
C ALA A 485 -12.76 -19.56 -3.62
N SER A 486 -13.41 -20.23 -4.57
CA SER A 486 -13.56 -21.68 -4.66
C SER A 486 -13.33 -22.11 -6.11
N LEU A 487 -12.54 -23.15 -6.35
CA LEU A 487 -12.41 -23.71 -7.69
C LEU A 487 -13.76 -24.25 -8.18
N PRO A 488 -14.11 -24.04 -9.46
CA PRO A 488 -15.39 -24.51 -10.01
C PRO A 488 -15.34 -25.95 -10.56
N PHE A 489 -14.21 -26.66 -10.42
CA PHE A 489 -13.96 -27.99 -10.98
C PHE A 489 -13.14 -28.86 -10.03
#